data_AF-A0A5N7ZES8-F1
#
_entry.id   AF-A0A5N7ZES8-F1
#
_cell.length_a   1.000
_cell.length_b   1.000
_cell.length_c   1.000
_cell.angle_alpha   90.00
_cell.angle_beta   90.00
_cell.angle_gamma   90.00
#
_symmetry.space_group_name_H-M   'P 1'
#
loop_
_entity.id
_entity.type
_entity.pdbx_description
1 polymer ?
#
loop_
_entity_poly.entity_id
_entity_poly.type
_entity_poly.pdbx_seq_one_letter_code
_entity_poly.pdbx_strand_id
1 'polypeptide(L)' 'LVSAVAQHNVIHTMDEILDRSDVLRELFESGQIGIAGAYYDIETGEVQFMKEVLHD' A
#
# COMPACT_ATOMS: atom_id res chain seq x y z
N LEU A 1 -17.73 -9.80 1.37
CA LEU A 1 -17.14 -10.18 0.06
C LEU A 1 -16.51 -8.97 -0.64
N VAL A 2 -17.25 -7.89 -0.92
CA VAL A 2 -16.70 -6.68 -1.59
C VAL A 2 -15.54 -6.04 -0.81
N SER A 3 -15.67 -5.88 0.51
CA SER A 3 -14.60 -5.29 1.35
C SER A 3 -13.30 -6.10 1.32
N ALA A 4 -13.36 -7.44 1.36
CA ALA A 4 -12.17 -8.28 1.30
C ALA A 4 -11.44 -8.18 -0.06
N VAL A 5 -12.18 -8.08 -1.16
CA VAL A 5 -11.61 -7.84 -2.49
C VAL A 5 -10.96 -6.46 -2.57
N ALA A 6 -11.62 -5.43 -2.01
CA ALA A 6 -11.06 -4.09 -1.98
C ALA A 6 -9.76 -4.02 -1.16
N GLN A 7 -9.71 -4.66 0.01
CA GLN A 7 -8.51 -4.76 0.83
C GLN A 7 -7.38 -5.49 0.09
N HIS A 8 -7.69 -6.59 -0.61
CA HIS A 8 -6.72 -7.30 -1.43
C HIS A 8 -6.19 -6.44 -2.59
N ASN A 9 -7.07 -5.64 -3.22
CA ASN A 9 -6.67 -4.72 -4.28
C ASN A 9 -5.71 -3.63 -3.79
N VAL A 10 -5.83 -3.18 -2.53
CA VAL A 10 -4.85 -2.24 -1.94
C VAL A 10 -3.46 -2.85 -1.97
N ILE A 11 -3.31 -4.08 -1.47
CA ILE A 11 -2.01 -4.77 -1.43
C ILE A 11 -1.50 -5.00 -2.86
N HIS A 12 -2.35 -5.49 -3.76
CA HIS A 12 -1.95 -5.73 -5.15
C HIS A 12 -1.49 -4.45 -5.86
N THR A 13 -2.17 -3.32 -5.60
CA THR A 13 -1.79 -2.02 -6.17
C THR A 13 -0.47 -1.52 -5.60
N MET A 14 -0.18 -1.77 -4.32
CA MET A 14 1.13 -1.43 -3.75
C MET A 14 2.26 -2.15 -4.48
N ASP A 15 2.09 -3.45 -4.73
CA ASP A 15 3.09 -4.23 -5.47
C ASP A 15 3.21 -3.73 -6.92
N GLU A 16 2.09 -3.43 -7.58
CA GLU A 16 2.06 -2.87 -8.94
C GLU A 16 2.79 -1.51 -9.05
N ILE A 17 2.66 -0.64 -8.05
CA ILE A 17 3.34 0.67 -8.03
C ILE A 17 4.86 0.48 -8.05
N LEU A 18 5.39 -0.44 -7.22
CA LEU A 18 6.82 -0.74 -7.20
C LEU A 18 7.25 -1.47 -8.48
N ASP A 19 6.41 -2.37 -9.00
CA ASP A 19 6.68 -3.14 -10.22
C ASP A 19 6.68 -2.29 -11.50
N ARG A 20 5.94 -1.18 -11.54
CA ARG A 20 5.83 -0.31 -12.72
C ARG A 20 6.74 0.91 -12.69
N SER A 21 7.28 1.28 -11.53
CA SER A 21 8.14 2.44 -11.39
C SER A 21 9.50 2.04 -10.86
N ASP A 22 10.48 1.96 -11.75
CA ASP A 22 11.88 1.68 -11.36
C ASP A 22 12.41 2.71 -10.37
N VAL A 23 12.01 3.98 -10.52
CA VAL A 23 12.40 5.07 -9.61
C VAL A 23 11.85 4.84 -8.19
N LEU A 24 10.55 4.56 -8.06
CA LEU A 24 9.96 4.32 -6.74
C LEU A 24 10.50 3.04 -6.11
N ARG A 25 10.74 2.01 -6.91
CA ARG A 25 11.38 0.78 -6.46
C ARG A 25 12.77 1.03 -5.92
N GLU A 26 13.62 1.76 -6.65
CA GLU A 26 14.97 2.08 -6.20
C GLU A 26 14.95 2.89 -4.90
N LEU A 27 14.07 3.89 -4.80
CA LEU A 27 13.92 4.68 -3.57
C LEU A 27 13.44 3.83 -2.38
N PHE A 28 12.55 2.88 -2.64
CA PHE A 28 12.02 1.97 -1.62
C PHE A 28 13.06 0.93 -1.18
N GLU A 29 13.77 0.30 -2.12
CA GLU A 29 14.82 -0.70 -1.86
C GLU A 29 16.07 -0.09 -1.22
N SER A 30 16.37 1.18 -1.53
CA SER A 30 17.44 1.93 -0.86
C SER A 30 17.04 2.46 0.52
N GLY A 31 15.79 2.20 0.95
CA GLY A 31 15.27 2.61 2.25
C GLY A 31 15.00 4.10 2.40
N GLN A 32 15.06 4.87 1.31
CA GLN A 32 14.81 6.32 1.33
C GLN A 32 13.32 6.65 1.51
N ILE A 33 12.43 5.74 1.12
CA ILE A 33 10.99 5.84 1.33
C ILE A 33 10.42 4.53 1.86
N GLY A 34 9.35 4.63 2.64
CA GLY A 34 8.45 3.51 2.96
C GLY A 34 7.17 3.57 2.14
N ILE A 35 6.38 2.50 2.18
CA ILE A 35 5.07 2.45 1.53
C ILE A 35 4.02 1.87 2.49
N ALA A 36 2.86 2.53 2.55
CA ALA A 36 1.73 2.14 3.38
C ALA A 36 0.44 2.06 2.55
N GLY A 37 -0.27 0.94 2.67
CA GLY A 37 -1.57 0.74 2.04
C GLY A 37 -2.69 0.79 3.06
N ALA A 38 -3.69 1.62 2.79
CA ALA A 38 -4.81 1.85 3.68
C ALA A 38 -6.17 1.73 2.95
N TYR A 39 -7.21 1.40 3.71
CA TYR A 39 -8.60 1.32 3.28
C TYR A 39 -9.39 2.29 4.16
N TYR A 40 -10.09 3.21 3.53
CA TYR A 40 -10.93 4.18 4.20
C TYR A 40 -12.38 3.74 4.16
N ASP A 41 -12.99 3.60 5.33
CA ASP A 41 -14.41 3.32 5.49
C ASP A 41 -15.19 4.64 5.48
N ILE A 42 -16.07 4.80 4.50
CA ILE A 42 -16.83 6.04 4.29
C ILE A 42 -17.98 6.17 5.30
N GLU A 43 -18.50 5.07 5.82
CA GLU A 43 -19.63 5.06 6.75
C GLU A 43 -19.17 5.46 8.16
N THR A 44 -18.01 4.95 8.58
CA THR A 44 -17.46 5.20 9.93
C THR A 44 -16.41 6.31 9.96
N GLY A 45 -15.77 6.60 8.81
CA GLY A 45 -14.64 7.50 8.72
C GLY A 45 -13.32 6.90 9.20
N GLU A 46 -13.29 5.60 9.51
CA GLU A 46 -12.09 4.91 9.99
C GLU A 46 -11.13 4.58 8.85
N VAL A 47 -9.84 4.65 9.16
CA VAL A 47 -8.77 4.17 8.28
C VAL A 47 -8.24 2.87 8.85
N GLN A 48 -8.28 1.81 8.05
CA GLN A 48 -7.61 0.56 8.36
C GLN A 48 -6.29 0.54 7.57
N PHE A 49 -5.20 0.08 8.20
CA PHE A 49 -3.90 -0.10 7.54
C PHE A 49 -3.69 -1.59 7.29
N MET A 50 -3.36 -1.93 6.04
CA MET A 50 -3.29 -3.32 5.56
C MET A 50 -1.86 -3.83 5.55
N LYS A 51 -0.95 -2.98 5.09
CA LYS A 51 0.47 -3.28 4.98
C LYS A 51 1.25 -1.98 5.07
N GLU A 52 2.26 -1.98 5.92
CA GLU A 52 3.25 -0.93 6.02
C GLU A 52 4.62 -1.58 5.91
N VAL A 53 5.45 -1.08 5.00
CA VAL A 53 6.85 -1.50 4.92
C VAL A 53 7.69 -0.24 5.06
N LEU A 54 8.40 -0.19 6.18
CA LEU A 54 9.33 0.86 6.54
C LEU A 54 10.73 0.24 6.54
N HIS A 55 11.69 0.96 5.96
CA HIS A 55 13.11 0.68 6.18
C HIS A 55 13.60 1.51 7.37
N ASP A 56 14.50 0.94 8.16
CA ASP A 56 15.11 1.55 9.35
C ASP A 56 16.09 2.70 9.01
#